data_AF-Q5XNS2-F1
#
_entry.id   AF-Q5XNS2-F1
#
_cell.length_a   1.000
_cell.length_b   1.000
_cell.length_c   1.000
_cell.angle_alpha   90.00
_cell.angle_beta   90.00
_cell.angle_gamma   90.00
#
_symmetry.space_group_name_H-M   'P 1'
#
loop_
_entity.id
_entity.type
_entity.pdbx_description
1 polymer ?
#
loop_
_entity_poly.entity_id
_entity_poly.type
_entity_poly.pdbx_seq_one_letter_code
_entity_poly.pdbx_strand_id
1 'polypeptide(L)'
;LAWINTPRKAGGLGKLEYPLLADLTKRISADYGVLLPDGISLRGLFIIDPAGVVRQITINDLPVGRSVDETLRLIKAFQFVEKHGEVCPANWEPKS
;
A
#
# COMPACT_ATOMS: atom_id res chain seq x y z
N LEU A 1 -12.11 -2.36 17.08
CA LEU A 1 -13.30 -2.50 16.18
C LEU A 1 -14.19 -1.25 16.12
N ALA A 2 -14.05 -0.27 17.03
CA ALA A 2 -14.92 0.92 17.07
C ALA A 2 -15.08 1.63 15.71
N TRP A 3 -13.98 1.88 14.97
CA TRP A 3 -14.04 2.56 13.66
C TRP A 3 -14.77 1.79 12.55
N ILE A 4 -14.74 0.46 12.56
CA ILE A 4 -15.48 -0.37 11.58
C ILE A 4 -16.98 -0.26 11.84
N ASN A 5 -17.37 -0.17 13.12
CA ASN A 5 -18.76 -0.05 13.54
C ASN A 5 -19.32 1.38 13.41
N THR A 6 -18.45 2.38 13.20
CA THR A 6 -18.87 3.76 12.95
C THR A 6 -19.25 3.95 11.47
N PRO A 7 -20.41 4.58 11.16
CA PRO A 7 -20.79 4.88 9.78
C PRO A 7 -19.80 5.82 9.07
N ARG A 8 -19.63 5.63 7.75
CA ARG A 8 -18.74 6.49 6.93
C ARG A 8 -19.08 7.97 6.96
N LYS A 9 -20.38 8.30 7.00
CA LYS A 9 -20.86 9.70 7.11
C LYS A 9 -20.41 10.39 8.41
N ALA A 10 -20.03 9.62 9.43
CA ALA A 10 -19.51 10.12 10.71
C ALA A 10 -17.99 9.93 10.85
N GLY A 11 -17.26 9.72 9.75
CA GLY A 11 -15.81 9.52 9.74
C GLY A 11 -15.35 8.10 10.08
N GLY A 12 -16.27 7.14 10.16
CA GLY A 12 -15.94 5.72 10.32
C GLY A 12 -15.56 5.03 9.01
N LEU A 13 -15.19 3.75 9.09
CA LEU A 13 -14.82 2.94 7.94
C LEU A 13 -16.01 2.16 7.36
N GLY A 14 -17.04 1.90 8.17
CA GLY A 14 -18.09 0.95 7.85
C GLY A 14 -17.53 -0.46 7.63
N LYS A 15 -18.32 -1.32 6.95
CA LYS A 15 -17.88 -2.68 6.62
C LYS A 15 -16.67 -2.64 5.67
N LEU A 16 -15.64 -3.41 6.03
CA LEU A 16 -14.43 -3.62 5.23
C LEU A 16 -14.42 -5.05 4.70
N GLU A 17 -13.94 -5.21 3.46
CA GLU A 17 -13.73 -6.51 2.81
C GLU A 17 -12.24 -6.91 2.81
N TYR A 18 -11.41 -6.17 3.55
CA TYR A 18 -9.98 -6.40 3.69
C TYR A 18 -9.57 -6.28 5.16
N PRO A 19 -8.48 -6.96 5.58
CA PRO A 19 -8.04 -6.96 6.97
C PRO A 19 -7.52 -5.59 7.40
N LEU A 20 -7.81 -5.24 8.65
CA LEU A 20 -7.21 -4.09 9.34
C LEU A 20 -6.29 -4.62 10.45
N LEU A 21 -4.98 -4.51 10.23
CA LEU A 21 -3.96 -4.99 11.17
C LEU A 21 -3.69 -3.97 12.28
N ALA A 22 -3.44 -4.45 13.50
CA ALA A 22 -2.99 -3.62 14.61
C ALA A 22 -1.51 -3.90 14.93
N ASP A 23 -0.67 -2.87 14.86
CA ASP A 23 0.75 -2.94 15.24
C ASP A 23 0.99 -2.21 16.57
N LEU A 24 0.44 -2.76 17.67
CA LEU A 24 0.54 -2.14 19.00
C LEU A 24 1.99 -2.01 19.49
N THR A 25 2.85 -2.94 19.07
CA THR A 25 4.28 -2.94 19.42
C THR A 25 5.13 -2.00 18.58
N LYS A 26 4.55 -1.41 17.52
CA LYS A 26 5.25 -0.57 16.53
C LYS A 26 6.41 -1.26 15.81
N ARG A 27 6.48 -2.61 15.90
CA ARG A 27 7.58 -3.40 15.32
C ARG A 27 7.44 -3.49 13.81
N ILE A 28 6.22 -3.74 13.32
CA ILE A 28 5.98 -3.85 11.88
C ILE A 28 6.30 -2.51 11.20
N SER A 29 5.86 -1.41 11.79
CA SER A 29 6.12 -0.06 11.27
C SER A 29 7.62 0.28 11.27
N ALA A 30 8.36 -0.15 12.29
CA ALA A 30 9.81 0.02 12.37
C ALA A 30 10.56 -0.87 11.36
N ASP A 31 10.18 -2.15 11.26
CA ASP A 31 10.78 -3.13 10.34
C ASP A 31 10.60 -2.71 8.87
N TYR A 32 9.47 -2.08 8.55
CA TYR A 32 9.19 -1.51 7.23
C TYR A 32 9.78 -0.09 7.03
N GLY A 33 10.48 0.47 8.03
CA GLY A 33 11.16 1.76 7.93
C GLY A 33 10.23 2.97 7.81
N VAL A 34 8.96 2.85 8.24
CA VAL A 34 7.95 3.92 8.10
C VAL A 34 7.54 4.55 9.41
N LEU A 35 8.07 4.07 10.55
CA LEU A 35 7.77 4.62 11.87
C LEU A 35 8.47 5.97 12.10
N LEU A 36 7.70 6.99 12.45
CA LEU A 36 8.21 8.28 12.92
C LEU A 36 8.47 8.26 14.45
N PRO A 37 9.35 9.14 14.97
CA PRO A 37 9.69 9.19 16.39
C PRO A 37 8.52 9.50 17.33
N ASP A 38 7.50 10.20 16.84
CA ASP A 38 6.25 10.51 17.55
C ASP A 38 5.32 9.28 17.68
N GLY A 39 5.69 8.16 17.05
CA GLY A 39 5.01 6.88 17.19
C GLY A 39 3.90 6.64 16.18
N ILE A 40 3.77 7.49 15.15
CA ILE A 40 2.89 7.26 14.00
C ILE A 40 3.69 6.82 12.78
N SER A 41 3.06 6.08 11.87
CA SER A 41 3.71 5.71 10.61
C SER A 41 3.50 6.77 9.53
N LEU A 42 4.52 7.01 8.71
CA LEU A 42 4.35 7.61 7.38
C LEU A 42 3.36 6.80 6.54
N ARG A 43 2.89 7.38 5.43
CA ARG A 43 1.95 6.71 4.52
C ARG A 43 2.69 5.75 3.59
N GLY A 44 3.20 4.67 4.15
CA GLY A 44 3.88 3.60 3.41
C GLY A 44 2.92 2.67 2.67
N LEU A 45 3.22 2.38 1.41
CA LEU A 45 2.60 1.33 0.60
C LEU A 45 3.69 0.44 0.04
N PHE A 46 3.48 -0.87 0.14
CA PHE A 46 4.43 -1.90 -0.28
C PHE A 46 3.71 -2.88 -1.21
N ILE A 47 4.28 -3.13 -2.38
CA ILE A 47 3.83 -4.19 -3.29
C ILE A 47 4.78 -5.38 -3.10
N ILE A 48 4.22 -6.51 -2.69
CA ILE A 48 4.95 -7.74 -2.39
C ILE A 48 4.47 -8.81 -3.36
N ASP A 49 5.42 -9.48 -4.03
CA ASP A 49 5.10 -10.55 -5.00
C ASP A 49 4.77 -11.89 -4.30
N PRO A 50 4.29 -12.91 -5.04
CA PRO A 50 3.99 -14.22 -4.46
C PRO A 50 5.20 -14.96 -3.86
N ALA A 51 6.43 -14.58 -4.21
CA ALA A 51 7.65 -15.11 -3.61
C ALA A 51 8.02 -14.39 -2.29
N GLY A 52 7.20 -13.42 -1.86
CA GLY A 52 7.43 -12.63 -0.65
C GLY A 52 8.46 -11.51 -0.83
N VAL A 53 8.82 -11.17 -2.07
CA VAL A 53 9.81 -10.12 -2.36
C VAL A 53 9.10 -8.78 -2.51
N VAL A 54 9.61 -7.75 -1.82
CA VAL A 54 9.14 -6.37 -1.98
C VAL A 54 9.60 -5.85 -3.35
N ARG A 55 8.64 -5.54 -4.22
CA ARG A 55 8.89 -5.06 -5.60
C ARG A 55 8.84 -3.54 -5.71
N GLN A 56 8.05 -2.90 -4.87
CA GLN A 56 7.82 -1.47 -4.94
C GLN A 56 7.46 -0.90 -3.57
N ILE A 57 7.95 0.31 -3.32
CA ILE A 57 7.74 1.07 -2.08
C ILE A 57 7.34 2.50 -2.44
N THR A 58 6.18 2.94 -1.96
CA THR A 58 5.75 4.34 -2.01
C THR A 58 5.62 4.87 -0.59
N ILE A 59 6.35 5.94 -0.26
CA ILE A 59 6.29 6.60 1.05
C ILE A 59 5.86 8.05 0.83
N ASN A 60 4.66 8.38 1.33
CA ASN A 60 4.15 9.74 1.32
C ASN A 60 4.21 10.34 2.73
N ASP A 61 4.41 11.65 2.79
CA ASP A 61 4.25 12.41 4.02
C ASP A 61 2.76 12.45 4.46
N LEU A 62 2.51 12.78 5.72
CA LEU A 62 1.20 12.77 6.36
C LEU A 62 0.10 13.58 5.65
N PRO A 63 0.35 14.76 5.02
CA PRO A 63 -0.73 15.53 4.41
C PRO A 63 -1.17 14.98 3.04
N VAL A 64 -0.40 14.09 2.40
CA VAL A 64 -0.64 13.70 1.00
C VAL A 64 -1.08 12.24 0.89
N GLY A 65 -2.26 12.01 0.32
CA GLY A 65 -2.80 10.68 0.04
C GLY A 65 -2.01 9.92 -1.04
N ARG A 66 -2.31 8.63 -1.19
CA ARG A 66 -1.76 7.76 -2.24
C ARG A 66 -2.76 7.62 -3.40
N SER A 67 -2.31 7.11 -4.54
CA SER A 67 -3.16 6.83 -5.71
C SER A 67 -3.43 5.32 -5.85
N VAL A 68 -4.71 4.95 -5.96
CA VAL A 68 -5.13 3.57 -6.26
C VAL A 68 -4.79 3.21 -7.71
N ASP A 69 -4.98 4.14 -8.64
CA ASP A 69 -4.73 3.91 -10.07
C ASP A 69 -3.25 3.62 -10.34
N GLU A 70 -2.35 4.37 -9.69
CA GLU A 70 -0.91 4.12 -9.83
C GLU A 70 -0.49 2.79 -9.20
N THR A 71 -1.09 2.45 -8.05
CA THR A 71 -0.86 1.15 -7.41
C THR A 71 -1.28 0.01 -8.35
N LEU A 72 -2.45 0.13 -8.99
CA LEU A 72 -2.94 -0.86 -9.96
C LEU A 72 -2.06 -0.93 -11.21
N ARG A 73 -1.55 0.21 -11.71
CA ARG A 73 -0.64 0.26 -12.85
C ARG A 73 0.65 -0.49 -12.56
N LEU A 74 1.25 -0.26 -11.40
CA LEU A 74 2.48 -0.93 -10.94
C LEU A 74 2.28 -2.43 -10.77
N ILE A 75 1.18 -2.87 -10.14
CA ILE A 75 0.86 -4.30 -9.99
C ILE A 75 0.81 -4.98 -11.37
N LYS A 76 0.10 -4.37 -12.33
CA LYS A 76 -0.03 -4.93 -13.68
C LYS A 76 1.31 -4.92 -14.43
N ALA A 77 2.15 -3.92 -14.21
CA ALA A 77 3.49 -3.87 -14.80
C ALA A 77 4.35 -5.03 -14.30
N PHE A 78 4.41 -5.26 -12.98
CA PHE A 78 5.17 -6.40 -12.45
C PHE A 78 4.65 -7.75 -12.93
N GLN A 79 3.32 -7.93 -13.00
CA GLN A 79 2.72 -9.14 -13.55
C GLN A 79 3.04 -9.34 -15.04
N PHE A 80 3.12 -8.27 -15.82
CA PHE A 80 3.52 -8.32 -17.22
C PHE A 80 4.99 -8.76 -17.36
N VAL A 81 5.90 -8.12 -16.63
CA VAL A 81 7.33 -8.48 -16.62
C VAL A 81 7.53 -9.94 -16.24
N GLU A 82 6.82 -10.42 -15.20
CA GLU A 82 6.92 -11.81 -14.75
C GLU A 82 6.45 -12.81 -15.80
N LYS A 83 5.37 -12.49 -16.53
CA LYS A 83 4.79 -13.37 -17.54
C LYS A 83 5.56 -13.37 -18.86
N HIS A 84 6.09 -12.22 -19.27
CA HIS A 84 6.64 -12.01 -20.61
C HIS A 84 8.17 -11.90 -20.64
N GLY A 85 8.82 -11.61 -19.52
CA GLY A 85 10.27 -11.41 -19.44
C GLY A 85 10.77 -10.09 -20.05
N GLU A 86 9.85 -9.24 -20.51
CA GLU A 86 10.13 -7.91 -21.06
C GLU A 86 10.11 -6.84 -19.95
N VAL A 87 10.65 -5.66 -20.22
CA VAL A 87 10.63 -4.51 -19.29
C VAL A 87 9.52 -3.52 -19.63
N CYS A 88 8.94 -2.88 -18.62
CA CYS A 88 7.96 -1.82 -18.79
C CYS A 88 8.64 -0.43 -18.80
N PRO A 89 8.53 0.37 -19.86
CA PRO A 89 9.08 1.73 -19.90
C PRO A 89 8.37 2.71 -18.94
N ALA A 90 8.89 3.93 -18.82
CA ALA A 90 8.24 4.99 -18.07
C ALA A 90 6.83 5.26 -18.60
N ASN A 91 5.87 5.49 -17.70
CA ASN A 91 4.45 5.66 -18.02
C ASN A 91 3.81 4.48 -18.77
N TRP A 92 4.41 3.28 -18.69
CA TRP A 92 3.78 2.07 -19.26
C TRP A 92 2.41 1.84 -18.65
N GLU A 93 1.45 1.53 -19.52
CA GLU A 93 0.12 1.07 -19.16
C GLU A 93 -0.18 -0.30 -19.77
N PRO A 94 -1.06 -1.11 -19.17
CA PRO A 94 -1.39 -2.45 -19.64
C PRO A 94 -2.02 -2.54 -21.05
N LYS A 95 -2.38 -1.40 -21.63
CA LYS A 95 -2.98 -1.28 -22.98
C LYS A 95 -2.08 -0.49 -23.95
N SER A 96 -0.87 -0.12 -23.52
CA SER A 96 0.14 0.52 -24.36
C SER A 96 0.66 -0.41 -25.45
#